data_AF-A0A832JDH8-F1
#
_entry.id   AF-A0A832JDH8-F1
#
_cell.length_a   1.000
_cell.length_b   1.000
_cell.length_c   1.000
_cell.angle_alpha   90.00
_cell.angle_beta   90.00
_cell.angle_gamma   90.00
#
_symmetry.space_group_name_H-M   'P 1'
#
loop_
_entity.id
_entity.type
_entity.pdbx_description
1 polymer ?
#
loop_
_entity_poly.entity_id
_entity_poly.type
_entity_poly.pdbx_seq_one_letter_code
_entity_poly.pdbx_strand_id
1 'polypeptide(L)'
;ADVAEMARRHPKVVIQMAHLTGAGERGIQDIAPYPNVVVDTSGGDPEAGILEYAVEVLGVERVVFGSDAPGRDFSVQLGKVLGAGLTEEEHRLILGGNMARILGLGAEG
;
A
#
# COMPACT_ATOMS: atom_id res chain seq x y z
N ALA A 1 7.39 -9.68 10.19
CA ALA A 1 7.55 -9.87 11.66
C ALA A 1 7.41 -8.57 12.47
N ASP A 2 8.31 -7.58 12.37
CA ASP A 2 8.30 -6.41 13.27
C ASP A 2 7.03 -5.53 13.12
N VAL A 3 6.59 -5.27 11.89
CA VAL A 3 5.36 -4.51 11.61
C VAL A 3 4.13 -5.20 12.20
N ALA A 4 4.03 -6.52 12.04
CA ALA A 4 2.92 -7.32 12.56
C ALA A 4 2.88 -7.27 14.10
N GLU A 5 4.03 -7.35 14.77
CA GLU A 5 4.11 -7.22 16.22
C GLU A 5 3.69 -5.82 16.68
N MET A 6 4.13 -4.76 16.00
CA MET A 6 3.70 -3.40 16.31
C MET A 6 2.20 -3.21 16.09
N ALA A 7 1.64 -3.75 15.00
CA ALA A 7 0.21 -3.67 14.70
C ALA A 7 -0.63 -4.35 15.78
N ARG A 8 -0.20 -5.53 16.24
CA ARG A 8 -0.83 -6.28 17.32
C ARG A 8 -0.83 -5.52 18.65
N ARG A 9 0.30 -4.87 18.98
CA ARG A 9 0.45 -4.10 20.23
C ARG A 9 -0.31 -2.78 20.22
N HIS A 10 -0.50 -2.19 19.04
CA HIS A 10 -1.10 -0.87 18.87
C HIS A 10 -2.28 -0.90 17.88
N PRO A 11 -3.38 -1.63 18.18
CA PRO A 11 -4.47 -1.87 17.23
C PRO A 11 -5.26 -0.61 16.81
N LYS A 12 -5.06 0.51 17.51
CA LYS A 12 -5.70 1.81 17.21
C LYS A 12 -4.82 2.75 16.37
N VAL A 13 -3.56 2.38 16.13
CA VAL A 13 -2.63 3.17 15.33
C VAL A 13 -2.61 2.61 13.92
N VAL A 14 -2.82 3.46 12.92
CA VAL A 14 -2.60 3.08 11.52
C VAL A 14 -1.09 3.05 11.27
N ILE A 15 -0.60 1.90 10.81
CA ILE A 15 0.82 1.67 10.51
C ILE A 15 0.97 1.52 8.99
N GLN A 16 1.82 2.33 8.39
CA GLN A 16 2.21 2.20 6.98
C GLN A 16 3.46 1.33 6.87
N MET A 17 3.32 0.15 6.27
CA MET A 17 4.43 -0.71 5.89
C MET A 17 4.98 -0.25 4.55
N ALA A 18 6.20 0.26 4.56
CA ALA A 18 6.87 0.69 3.34
C ALA A 18 7.33 -0.48 2.49
N HIS A 19 7.36 -0.24 1.18
CA HIS A 19 8.04 -1.06 0.19
C HIS A 19 7.41 -2.43 -0.08
N LEU A 20 6.20 -2.42 -0.65
CA LEU A 20 5.45 -3.63 -1.02
C LEU A 20 6.31 -4.72 -1.68
N THR A 21 7.06 -4.39 -2.73
CA THR A 21 7.89 -5.34 -3.46
C THR A 21 8.99 -5.94 -2.57
N GLY A 22 9.56 -5.15 -1.66
CA GLY A 22 10.59 -5.62 -0.72
C GLY A 22 10.01 -6.50 0.40
N ALA A 23 8.77 -6.24 0.81
CA ALA A 23 8.04 -7.08 1.77
C ALA A 23 7.64 -8.44 1.14
N GLY A 24 7.26 -8.41 -0.13
CA GLY A 24 6.83 -9.58 -0.89
C GLY A 24 5.58 -10.27 -0.32
N GLU A 25 5.20 -11.40 -0.91
CA GLU A 25 3.99 -12.15 -0.51
C GLU A 25 4.00 -12.55 0.97
N ARG A 26 5.15 -12.97 1.51
CA ARG A 26 5.28 -13.32 2.92
C ARG A 26 5.02 -12.12 3.84
N GLY A 27 5.55 -10.95 3.50
CA GLY A 27 5.29 -9.72 4.26
C GLY A 27 3.81 -9.33 4.24
N ILE A 28 3.15 -9.51 3.09
CA ILE A 28 1.70 -9.28 2.94
C ILE A 28 0.90 -10.25 3.84
N GLN A 29 1.25 -11.54 3.82
CA GLN A 29 0.61 -12.55 4.67
C GLN A 29 0.81 -12.30 6.17
N ASP A 30 2.02 -11.88 6.57
CA ASP A 30 2.35 -11.51 7.95
C ASP A 30 1.42 -10.40 8.49
N ILE A 31 1.06 -9.42 7.64
CA ILE A 31 0.23 -8.27 8.05
C ILE A 31 -1.27 -8.47 7.82
N ALA A 32 -1.68 -9.47 7.02
CA ALA A 32 -3.07 -9.68 6.63
C ALA A 32 -4.07 -9.72 7.80
N PRO A 33 -3.77 -10.37 8.95
CA PRO A 33 -4.66 -10.40 10.11
C PRO A 33 -4.85 -9.05 10.82
N TYR A 34 -4.05 -8.02 10.49
CA TYR A 34 -4.02 -6.74 11.19
C TYR A 34 -4.65 -5.64 10.34
N PRO A 35 -5.92 -5.27 10.58
CA PRO A 35 -6.64 -4.30 9.75
C PRO A 35 -6.08 -2.87 9.87
N ASN A 36 -5.27 -2.60 10.89
CA ASN A 36 -4.62 -1.31 11.12
C ASN A 36 -3.28 -1.14 10.38
N VAL A 37 -2.90 -2.07 9.51
CA VAL A 37 -1.72 -1.95 8.65
C VAL A 37 -2.14 -1.64 7.22
N VAL A 38 -1.53 -0.63 6.63
CA VAL A 38 -1.59 -0.35 5.20
C VAL A 38 -0.21 -0.57 4.58
N VAL A 39 -0.15 -0.96 3.32
CA VAL A 39 1.12 -1.13 2.59
C VAL A 39 1.22 -0.10 1.48
N ASP A 40 2.43 0.43 1.26
CA ASP A 40 2.68 1.34 0.15
C ASP A 40 3.48 0.72 -0.99
N THR A 41 3.27 1.26 -2.20
CA THR A 41 3.91 0.76 -3.43
C THR A 41 5.35 1.22 -3.62
N SER A 42 5.92 2.00 -2.69
CA SER A 42 7.21 2.66 -2.86
C SER A 42 8.35 1.66 -2.99
N GLY A 43 9.50 2.11 -3.50
CA GLY A 43 10.71 1.29 -3.59
C GLY A 43 10.56 0.09 -4.53
N GLY A 44 11.58 -0.76 -4.52
CA GLY A 44 11.66 -1.96 -5.37
C GLY A 44 11.62 -1.67 -6.88
N ASP A 45 11.91 -2.71 -7.65
CA ASP A 45 11.68 -2.68 -9.10
C ASP A 45 10.23 -3.07 -9.42
N PRO A 46 9.70 -2.74 -10.60
CA PRO A 46 8.38 -3.21 -11.02
C PRO A 46 8.35 -4.74 -11.10
N GLU A 47 7.41 -5.34 -10.39
CA GLU A 47 7.16 -6.77 -10.40
C GLU A 47 5.67 -6.99 -10.66
N ALA A 48 5.33 -7.72 -11.72
CA ALA A 48 3.95 -7.97 -12.08
C ALA A 48 3.29 -8.91 -11.05
N GLY A 49 2.02 -8.66 -10.72
CA GLY A 49 1.23 -9.53 -9.85
C GLY A 49 1.33 -9.23 -8.35
N ILE A 50 2.41 -8.60 -7.87
CA ILE A 50 2.56 -8.35 -6.43
C ILE A 50 1.54 -7.32 -5.90
N LEU A 51 1.17 -6.33 -6.73
CA LEU A 51 0.18 -5.33 -6.36
C LEU A 51 -1.23 -5.93 -6.36
N GLU A 52 -1.57 -6.72 -7.38
CA GLU A 52 -2.82 -7.46 -7.47
C GLU A 52 -2.97 -8.43 -6.29
N TYR A 53 -1.90 -9.15 -5.95
CA TYR A 53 -1.89 -10.04 -4.78
C TYR A 53 -2.10 -9.27 -3.47
N ALA A 54 -1.49 -8.09 -3.31
CA ALA A 54 -1.73 -7.24 -2.14
C ALA A 54 -3.20 -6.81 -2.05
N VAL A 55 -3.82 -6.42 -3.18
CA VAL A 55 -5.24 -6.08 -3.23
C VAL A 55 -6.12 -7.29 -2.92
N GLU A 56 -5.81 -8.46 -3.46
CA GLU A 56 -6.54 -9.71 -3.20
C GLU A 56 -6.50 -10.10 -1.72
N VAL A 57 -5.33 -10.06 -1.10
CA VAL A 57 -5.14 -10.51 0.30
C VAL A 57 -5.57 -9.44 1.31
N LEU A 58 -5.26 -8.17 1.05
CA LEU A 58 -5.47 -7.10 2.02
C LEU A 58 -6.76 -6.32 1.80
N GLY A 59 -7.29 -6.33 0.58
CA GLY A 59 -8.30 -5.39 0.11
C GLY A 59 -7.68 -4.06 -0.32
N VAL A 60 -8.25 -3.47 -1.39
CA VAL A 60 -7.72 -2.23 -2.01
C VAL A 60 -7.59 -1.08 -1.01
N GLU A 61 -8.46 -0.97 -0.02
CA GLU A 61 -8.45 0.12 0.96
C GLU A 61 -7.21 0.14 1.86
N ARG A 62 -6.44 -0.95 1.91
CA ARG A 62 -5.20 -1.08 2.68
C ARG A 62 -3.94 -0.90 1.83
N VAL A 63 -4.07 -0.49 0.56
CA VAL A 63 -2.95 -0.24 -0.34
C VAL A 63 -2.89 1.25 -0.68
N VAL A 64 -1.71 1.87 -0.54
CA VAL A 64 -1.50 3.30 -0.83
C VAL A 64 -0.33 3.50 -1.80
N PHE A 65 -0.37 4.57 -2.58
CA PHE A 65 0.76 4.93 -3.43
C PHE A 65 1.90 5.55 -2.61
N GLY A 66 3.13 5.17 -2.95
CA GLY A 66 4.34 5.85 -2.50
C GLY A 66 5.37 5.92 -3.63
N SER A 67 6.03 7.08 -3.79
CA SER A 67 6.98 7.30 -4.89
C SER A 67 8.44 6.99 -4.56
N ASP A 68 8.79 6.86 -3.27
CA ASP A 68 10.18 6.71 -2.80
C ASP A 68 11.13 7.81 -3.32
N ALA A 69 10.59 8.98 -3.65
CA ALA A 69 11.39 10.08 -4.19
C ALA A 69 12.27 10.70 -3.09
N PRO A 70 13.52 11.09 -3.41
CA PRO A 70 14.15 11.08 -4.73
C PRO A 70 14.88 9.76 -5.09
N GLY A 71 14.82 8.75 -4.22
CA GLY A 71 15.50 7.46 -4.44
C GLY A 71 15.01 6.69 -5.66
N ARG A 72 13.75 6.92 -6.07
CA ARG A 72 13.16 6.39 -7.30
C ARG A 72 12.51 7.50 -8.13
N ASP A 73 12.44 7.27 -9.44
CA ASP A 73 11.73 8.14 -10.36
C ASP A 73 10.21 7.96 -10.22
N PHE A 74 9.47 9.08 -10.21
CA PHE A 74 8.02 9.09 -10.08
C PHE A 74 7.32 8.29 -11.18
N SER A 75 7.80 8.36 -12.43
CA SER A 75 7.20 7.66 -13.57
C SER A 75 7.30 6.14 -13.43
N VAL A 76 8.40 5.64 -12.86
CA VAL A 76 8.59 4.22 -12.60
C VAL A 76 7.60 3.72 -11.55
N GLN A 77 7.47 4.45 -10.43
CA GLN A 77 6.55 4.04 -9.37
C GLN A 77 5.09 4.18 -9.79
N LEU A 78 4.75 5.23 -10.55
CA LEU A 78 3.41 5.38 -11.12
C LEU A 78 3.09 4.24 -12.10
N GLY A 79 4.07 3.83 -12.92
CA GLY A 79 3.93 2.70 -13.83
C GLY A 79 3.61 1.37 -13.15
N LYS A 80 4.09 1.15 -11.92
CA LYS A 80 3.73 -0.05 -11.11
C LYS A 80 2.23 -0.11 -10.82
N VAL A 81 1.62 1.04 -10.51
CA VAL A 81 0.18 1.11 -10.20
C VAL A 81 -0.64 1.06 -11.48
N LEU A 82 -0.33 1.91 -12.46
CA LEU A 82 -1.08 2.01 -13.70
C LEU A 82 -0.97 0.76 -14.58
N GLY A 83 0.12 0.01 -14.46
CA GLY A 83 0.34 -1.24 -15.19
C GLY A 83 -0.32 -2.47 -14.54
N ALA A 84 -0.84 -2.35 -13.32
CA ALA A 84 -1.51 -3.45 -12.64
C ALA A 84 -2.91 -3.71 -13.19
N GLY A 85 -3.32 -4.96 -13.22
CA GLY A 85 -4.62 -5.44 -13.71
C GLY A 85 -5.80 -5.11 -12.78
N LEU A 86 -5.89 -3.87 -12.31
CA LEU A 86 -6.92 -3.36 -11.40
C LEU A 86 -7.93 -2.49 -12.16
N THR A 87 -9.10 -2.28 -11.55
CA THR A 87 -10.12 -1.36 -12.06
C THR A 87 -9.69 0.10 -11.88
N GLU A 88 -10.30 1.00 -12.66
CA GLU A 88 -10.04 2.44 -12.56
C GLU A 88 -10.31 3.00 -11.16
N GLU A 89 -11.34 2.48 -10.48
CA GLU A 89 -11.70 2.89 -9.12
C GLU A 89 -10.64 2.43 -8.11
N GLU A 90 -10.11 1.21 -8.25
CA GLU A 90 -9.03 0.73 -7.42
C GLU A 90 -7.74 1.53 -7.63
N HIS A 91 -7.40 1.88 -8.87
CA HIS A 91 -6.30 2.80 -9.17
C HIS A 91 -6.51 4.15 -8.47
N ARG A 92 -7.71 4.74 -8.55
CA ARG A 92 -8.03 6.03 -7.91
C ARG A 92 -7.86 5.96 -6.38
N LEU A 93 -8.30 4.87 -5.76
CA LEU A 93 -8.13 4.65 -4.33
C LEU A 93 -6.65 4.55 -3.95
N ILE A 94 -5.87 3.73 -4.67
CA ILE A 94 -4.43 3.54 -4.39
C ILE A 94 -3.65 4.84 -4.60
N LEU A 95 -3.88 5.55 -5.71
CA LEU A 95 -3.13 6.75 -6.10
C LEU A 95 -3.36 7.97 -5.20
N GLY A 96 -4.39 7.94 -4.36
CA GLY A 96 -4.57 9.02 -3.38
C GLY A 96 -5.79 8.91 -2.48
N GLY A 97 -6.86 8.25 -2.92
CA GLY A 97 -8.10 8.16 -2.14
C GLY A 97 -7.91 7.54 -0.75
N ASN A 98 -7.15 6.46 -0.66
CA ASN A 98 -6.87 5.77 0.60
C ASN A 98 -6.04 6.63 1.55
N MET A 99 -4.96 7.25 1.07
CA MET A 99 -4.13 8.12 1.90
C MET A 99 -4.89 9.37 2.35
N ALA A 100 -5.69 9.97 1.47
CA ALA A 100 -6.55 11.10 1.83
C ALA A 100 -7.55 10.74 2.95
N ARG A 101 -8.18 9.56 2.88
CA ARG A 101 -9.06 9.05 3.95
C ARG A 101 -8.30 8.84 5.26
N ILE A 102 -7.12 8.23 5.21
CA ILE A 102 -6.28 7.94 6.39
C ILE A 102 -5.83 9.22 7.08
N LEU A 103 -5.42 10.23 6.30
CA LEU A 103 -4.94 11.51 6.79
C LEU A 103 -6.06 12.52 7.10
N GLY A 104 -7.33 12.17 6.85
CA GLY A 104 -8.46 13.07 7.06
C GLY A 104 -8.47 14.28 6.12
N LEU A 105 -7.96 14.13 4.90
CA LEU A 105 -7.90 15.20 3.88
C LEU A 105 -9.20 15.35 3.08
N GLY A 106 -10.23 14.54 3.37
CA GLY A 106 -11.57 14.71 2.84
C GLY A 106 -12.30 15.86 3.54
N ALA A 107 -12.73 16.85 2.73
CA ALA A 107 -13.41 18.09 3.08
C ALA A 107 -14.05 18.20 4.48
N GLU A 108 -13.66 19.23 5.23
CA GLU A 108 -14.68 20.05 5.89
C GLU A 108 -15.43 20.82 4.80
N GLY A 109 -16.67 20.42 4.50
CA GLY A 109 -17.59 21.14 3.62
C GLY A 109 -17.75 20.59 2.21
#